data_AF-A0AAN7S2I1-F1
#
_entry.id   AF-A0AAN7S2I1-F1
#
_cell.length_a   1.000
_cell.length_b   1.000
_cell.length_c   1.000
_cell.angle_alpha   90.00
_cell.angle_beta   90.00
_cell.angle_gamma   90.00
#
_symmetry.space_group_name_H-M   'P 1'
#
loop_
_entity.id
_entity.type
_entity.pdbx_description
1 polymer ?
#
loop_
_entity_poly.entity_id
_entity_poly.type
_entity_poly.pdbx_seq_one_letter_code
_entity_poly.pdbx_strand_id
1 'polypeptide(L)'
;MAWSSQAAPSPQGLEVQLGEGGCGSSKSSLSPVPALPGVSVKVYVKLNHNSPRILCLTNHLRNLELIDPVFQWNGPGGGLSSENSSVQISPTGTLILRHFNLSGVYTCSIIYKLTAMQPDKNLVIKYLIYAYSDPKNYYEFTARYHAAPCNSSHNTSFEKALLQILSKLVAELSCEVTLIKSECHHVKMQRGGLQNEIFFTFSGWKRPLRSSSPTVNLALPSPPLHHVPKHHIYMPFKYLQGW
;
A
#
# COMPACT_ATOMS: atom_id res chain seq x y z
N MET A 1 -25.02 6.65 61.22
CA MET A 1 -25.59 6.09 59.98
C MET A 1 -25.06 6.89 58.82
N ALA A 2 -24.17 6.28 58.04
CA ALA A 2 -23.61 6.83 56.82
C ALA A 2 -24.49 6.43 55.64
N TRP A 3 -24.83 7.35 54.75
CA TRP A 3 -25.09 7.04 53.35
C TRP A 3 -24.32 8.03 52.48
N SER A 4 -23.28 7.49 51.86
CA SER A 4 -22.38 8.10 50.90
C SER A 4 -23.09 8.38 49.57
N SER A 5 -22.90 9.58 49.03
CA SER A 5 -23.28 9.94 47.66
C SER A 5 -22.35 9.22 46.68
N GLN A 6 -22.79 8.10 46.09
CA GLN A 6 -22.07 7.46 44.99
C GLN A 6 -22.39 8.19 43.68
N ALA A 7 -21.32 8.71 43.08
CA ALA A 7 -21.31 9.28 41.74
C ALA A 7 -21.77 8.23 40.71
N ALA A 8 -22.61 8.65 39.76
CA ALA A 8 -23.01 7.84 38.63
C ALA A 8 -21.77 7.53 37.74
N PRO A 9 -21.55 6.27 37.32
CA PRO A 9 -20.57 5.97 36.29
C PRO A 9 -21.07 6.51 34.94
N SER A 10 -20.28 7.40 34.33
CA SER A 10 -20.44 7.90 32.96
C SER A 10 -20.32 6.76 31.93
N PRO A 11 -20.95 6.85 30.74
CA PRO A 11 -21.06 5.73 29.81
C PRO A 11 -19.71 5.30 29.25
N GLN A 12 -19.47 3.98 29.20
CA GLN A 12 -18.38 3.37 28.44
C GLN A 12 -18.68 3.53 26.94
N GLY A 13 -18.41 4.72 26.40
CA GLY A 13 -18.72 5.08 25.02
C GLY A 13 -17.57 4.75 24.07
N LEU A 14 -17.89 4.04 22.98
CA LEU A 14 -17.06 3.94 21.77
C LEU A 14 -17.65 4.89 20.74
N GLU A 15 -16.86 5.86 20.29
CA GLU A 15 -17.23 6.75 19.19
C GLU A 15 -16.47 6.34 17.94
N VAL A 16 -17.16 6.04 16.84
CA VAL A 16 -16.54 5.69 15.55
C VAL A 16 -16.90 6.74 14.51
N GLN A 17 -15.89 7.30 13.85
CA GLN A 17 -16.04 8.27 12.77
C GLN A 17 -15.50 7.67 11.46
N LEU A 18 -16.26 7.88 10.37
CA LEU A 18 -15.89 7.46 9.02
C LEU A 18 -15.43 8.68 8.23
N GLY A 19 -14.19 8.64 7.73
CA GLY A 19 -13.63 9.63 6.82
C GLY A 19 -13.34 9.03 5.45
N GLU A 20 -13.58 9.80 4.39
CA GLU A 20 -12.95 9.55 3.08
C GLU A 20 -11.53 10.11 3.12
N GLY A 21 -10.54 9.22 3.03
CA GLY A 21 -9.12 9.57 2.99
C GLY A 21 -8.60 9.61 1.56
N GLY A 22 -7.98 10.72 1.15
CA GLY A 22 -7.19 10.80 -0.08
C GLY A 22 -5.72 10.54 0.22
N CYS A 23 -5.10 9.57 -0.47
CA CYS A 23 -3.67 9.33 -0.33
C CYS A 23 -2.88 10.41 -1.08
N GLY A 24 -2.29 11.35 -0.33
CA GLY A 24 -1.31 12.28 -0.87
C GLY A 24 -0.09 11.50 -1.36
N SER A 25 0.26 11.64 -2.64
CA SER A 25 1.50 11.09 -3.18
C SER A 25 2.68 11.81 -2.53
N SER A 26 3.31 11.16 -1.54
CA SER A 26 4.68 11.51 -1.18
C SER A 26 5.52 11.30 -2.45
N LYS A 27 6.13 12.37 -2.97
CA LYS A 27 7.07 12.28 -4.09
C LYS A 27 8.23 11.39 -3.64
N SER A 28 8.17 10.11 -3.95
CA SER A 28 9.32 9.24 -3.83
C SER A 28 10.30 9.67 -4.91
N SER A 29 11.36 10.34 -4.50
CA SER A 29 12.59 10.41 -5.27
C SER A 29 13.12 8.98 -5.39
N LEU A 30 12.67 8.24 -6.41
CA LEU A 30 13.13 6.87 -6.65
C LEU A 30 14.58 6.94 -7.12
N SER A 31 15.48 6.52 -6.23
CA SER A 31 16.85 6.18 -6.57
C SER A 31 16.87 5.05 -7.63
N PRO A 32 17.86 5.05 -8.54
CA PRO A 32 18.02 3.98 -9.52
C PRO A 32 18.10 2.62 -8.84
N VAL A 33 17.40 1.61 -9.37
CA VAL A 33 17.36 0.26 -8.80
C VAL A 33 18.50 -0.59 -9.39
N PRO A 34 19.55 -0.94 -8.63
CA PRO A 34 20.63 -1.79 -9.12
C PRO A 34 20.23 -3.27 -9.02
N ALA A 35 20.81 -4.12 -9.86
CA ALA A 35 20.58 -5.57 -9.80
C ALA A 35 21.74 -6.36 -9.18
N LEU A 36 21.42 -7.52 -8.61
CA LEU A 36 22.38 -8.55 -8.20
C LEU A 36 22.38 -9.71 -9.22
N PRO A 37 23.54 -10.31 -9.53
CA PRO A 37 23.62 -11.49 -10.40
C PRO A 37 22.85 -12.68 -9.80
N GLY A 38 22.05 -13.38 -10.62
CA GLY A 38 21.35 -14.61 -10.22
C GLY A 38 20.05 -14.41 -9.43
N VAL A 39 19.71 -13.18 -9.02
CA VAL A 39 18.47 -12.85 -8.31
C VAL A 39 17.59 -11.96 -9.17
N SER A 40 16.32 -12.33 -9.32
CA SER A 40 15.33 -11.49 -10.00
C SER A 40 15.01 -10.25 -9.16
N VAL A 41 15.22 -9.06 -9.72
CA VAL A 41 14.94 -7.79 -9.04
C VAL A 41 13.45 -7.45 -9.16
N LYS A 42 12.78 -7.19 -8.03
CA LYS A 42 11.37 -6.79 -8.03
C LYS A 42 11.26 -5.27 -8.18
N VAL A 43 10.48 -4.81 -9.14
CA VAL A 43 10.20 -3.39 -9.38
C VAL A 43 8.69 -3.20 -9.35
N TYR A 44 8.23 -2.20 -8.61
CA TYR A 44 6.82 -1.85 -8.53
C TYR A 44 6.59 -0.53 -9.24
N VAL A 45 5.64 -0.51 -10.17
CA VAL A 45 5.35 0.63 -11.01
C VAL A 45 3.86 0.93 -10.96
N LYS A 46 3.52 2.19 -10.69
CA LYS A 46 2.12 2.62 -10.67
C LYS A 46 1.54 2.57 -12.07
N LEU A 47 0.31 2.04 -12.20
CA LEU A 47 -0.42 1.96 -13.45
C LEU A 47 -0.52 3.33 -14.12
N ASN A 48 -0.31 3.35 -15.44
CA ASN A 48 -0.33 4.55 -16.29
C ASN A 48 0.68 5.63 -15.89
N HIS A 49 1.66 5.31 -15.05
CA HIS A 49 2.77 6.20 -14.71
C HIS A 49 4.06 5.71 -15.36
N ASN A 50 5.09 6.55 -15.30
CA ASN A 50 6.42 6.17 -15.73
C ASN A 50 7.07 5.26 -14.68
N SER A 51 7.79 4.24 -15.13
CA SER A 51 8.64 3.44 -14.25
C SER A 51 9.76 4.29 -13.65
N PRO A 52 10.34 3.88 -12.52
CA PRO A 52 11.65 4.38 -12.14
C PRO A 52 12.69 4.06 -13.22
N ARG A 53 13.87 4.66 -13.08
CA ARG A 53 15.02 4.35 -13.92
C ARG A 53 15.53 2.95 -13.58
N ILE A 54 15.35 2.01 -14.50
CA ILE A 54 15.80 0.62 -14.34
C ILE A 54 17.14 0.48 -15.06
N LEU A 55 18.20 0.19 -14.32
CA LEU A 55 19.57 0.16 -14.87
C LEU A 55 19.91 -1.23 -15.40
N CYS A 56 20.47 -1.34 -16.60
CA CYS A 56 21.01 -2.60 -17.12
C CYS A 56 22.43 -2.90 -16.61
N LEU A 57 22.67 -2.73 -15.31
CA LEU A 57 23.99 -2.93 -14.70
C LEU A 57 23.84 -3.50 -13.30
N THR A 58 24.81 -4.31 -12.89
CA THR A 58 24.96 -4.69 -11.48
C THR A 58 25.65 -3.58 -10.70
N ASN A 59 25.52 -3.60 -9.38
CA ASN A 59 26.21 -2.63 -8.52
C ASN A 59 27.74 -2.67 -8.72
N HIS A 60 28.30 -3.84 -9.04
CA HIS A 60 29.72 -4.01 -9.32
C HIS A 60 30.13 -3.32 -10.63
N LEU A 61 29.39 -3.52 -11.73
CA LEU A 61 29.72 -2.93 -13.02
C LEU A 61 29.46 -1.42 -13.07
N ARG A 62 28.61 -0.88 -12.19
CA ARG A 62 28.24 0.54 -12.15
C ARG A 62 29.44 1.48 -12.02
N ASN A 63 30.47 1.06 -11.31
CA ASN A 63 31.64 1.89 -11.01
C ASN A 63 32.88 1.47 -11.84
N LEU A 64 32.69 0.57 -12.80
CA LEU A 64 33.75 0.11 -13.69
C LEU A 64 33.61 0.77 -15.06
N GLU A 65 34.74 1.02 -15.70
CA GLU A 65 34.77 1.45 -17.09
C GLU A 65 34.50 0.24 -18.00
N LEU A 66 33.49 0.38 -18.86
CA LEU A 66 33.09 -0.64 -19.82
C LEU A 66 33.37 -0.11 -21.22
N ILE A 67 34.09 -0.89 -22.02
CA ILE A 67 34.40 -0.57 -23.42
C ILE A 67 33.30 -1.14 -24.31
N ASP A 68 32.79 -0.29 -25.21
CA ASP A 68 31.76 -0.57 -26.22
C ASP A 68 30.54 -1.36 -25.71
N PRO A 69 29.88 -0.93 -24.61
CA PRO A 69 28.77 -1.69 -24.04
C PRO A 69 27.55 -1.65 -24.96
N VAL A 70 27.02 -2.83 -25.29
CA VAL A 70 25.77 -3.00 -26.06
C VAL A 70 24.68 -3.50 -25.14
N PHE A 71 23.57 -2.76 -25.08
CA PHE A 71 22.43 -3.05 -24.20
C PHE A 71 21.22 -3.52 -25.00
N GLN A 72 20.61 -4.62 -24.58
CA GLN A 72 19.39 -5.15 -25.17
C GLN A 72 18.34 -5.46 -24.11
N TRP A 73 17.13 -4.92 -24.30
CA TRP A 73 16.00 -5.15 -23.39
C TRP A 73 14.94 -6.04 -24.04
N ASN A 74 14.39 -6.96 -23.26
CA ASN A 74 13.22 -7.74 -23.62
C ASN A 74 12.16 -7.64 -22.51
N GLY A 75 10.90 -7.57 -22.90
CA GLY A 75 9.75 -7.62 -22.00
C GLY A 75 8.84 -8.80 -22.29
N PRO A 76 7.67 -8.86 -21.64
CA PRO A 76 6.70 -9.94 -21.84
C PRO A 76 6.18 -10.05 -23.28
N GLY A 77 6.18 -8.94 -24.02
CA GLY A 77 5.80 -8.88 -25.43
C GLY A 77 6.96 -9.09 -26.43
N GLY A 78 8.16 -9.46 -25.96
CA GLY A 78 9.35 -9.61 -26.80
C GLY A 78 10.34 -8.45 -26.70
N GLY A 79 11.11 -8.22 -27.77
CA GLY A 79 12.16 -7.20 -27.81
C GLY A 79 11.62 -5.79 -27.62
N LEU A 80 12.29 -5.01 -26.76
CA LEU A 80 11.95 -3.62 -26.51
C LEU A 80 12.86 -2.71 -27.34
N SER A 81 12.25 -1.79 -28.08
CA SER A 81 12.93 -0.76 -28.86
C SER A 81 12.42 0.62 -28.45
N SER A 82 13.31 1.63 -28.51
CA SER A 82 12.95 3.02 -28.27
C SER A 82 12.11 3.65 -29.39
N GLU A 83 11.83 2.91 -30.47
CA GLU A 83 10.90 3.32 -31.54
C GLU A 83 9.46 3.40 -31.02
N ASN A 84 9.12 2.62 -30.00
CA ASN A 84 7.80 2.65 -29.37
C ASN A 84 7.70 3.81 -28.36
N SER A 85 6.68 4.65 -28.48
CA SER A 85 6.47 5.80 -27.59
C SER A 85 6.28 5.46 -26.10
N SER A 86 5.95 4.20 -25.80
CA SER A 86 5.81 3.66 -24.43
C SER A 86 7.14 3.22 -23.80
N VAL A 87 8.23 3.17 -24.57
CA VAL A 87 9.53 2.68 -24.10
C VAL A 87 10.61 3.70 -24.39
N GLN A 88 11.41 4.01 -23.37
CA GLN A 88 12.59 4.85 -23.52
C GLN A 88 13.81 4.09 -23.00
N ILE A 89 14.80 3.91 -23.88
CA ILE A 89 16.09 3.30 -23.53
C ILE A 89 17.17 4.35 -23.76
N SER A 90 17.90 4.73 -22.71
CA SER A 90 19.01 5.66 -22.83
C SER A 90 20.25 4.99 -23.43
N PRO A 91 21.23 5.75 -23.96
CA PRO A 91 22.51 5.19 -24.42
C PRO A 91 23.28 4.36 -23.37
N THR A 92 23.08 4.63 -22.07
CA THR A 92 23.67 3.85 -20.98
C THR A 92 22.88 2.58 -20.62
N GLY A 93 21.90 2.19 -21.44
CA GLY A 93 21.07 1.02 -21.22
C GLY A 93 19.99 1.19 -20.13
N THR A 94 19.77 2.40 -19.61
CA THR A 94 18.68 2.66 -18.65
C THR A 94 17.32 2.56 -19.35
N LEU A 95 16.42 1.74 -18.81
CA LEU A 95 15.03 1.60 -19.26
C LEU A 95 14.08 2.47 -18.44
N ILE A 96 13.18 3.16 -19.14
CA ILE A 96 12.00 3.84 -18.60
C ILE A 96 10.78 3.38 -19.41
N LEU A 97 9.81 2.76 -18.74
CA LEU A 97 8.52 2.38 -19.32
C LEU A 97 7.52 3.50 -19.06
N ARG A 98 6.98 4.11 -20.11
CA ARG A 98 5.98 5.18 -20.05
C ARG A 98 4.58 4.59 -20.09
N HIS A 99 3.65 5.21 -19.36
CA HIS A 99 2.26 4.75 -19.25
C HIS A 99 2.16 3.24 -18.96
N PHE A 100 2.92 2.78 -17.96
CA PHE A 100 3.12 1.36 -17.72
C PHE A 100 1.81 0.62 -17.40
N ASN A 101 1.55 -0.48 -18.11
CA ASN A 101 0.37 -1.31 -17.93
C ASN A 101 0.65 -2.82 -17.92
N LEU A 102 1.88 -3.26 -18.27
CA LEU A 102 2.18 -4.66 -18.54
C LEU A 102 3.16 -5.23 -17.50
N SER A 103 2.61 -5.90 -16.49
CA SER A 103 3.42 -6.66 -15.52
C SER A 103 4.09 -7.86 -16.18
N GLY A 104 5.24 -8.26 -15.64
CA GLY A 104 5.87 -9.52 -16.04
C GLY A 104 7.39 -9.53 -15.90
N VAL A 105 8.00 -10.46 -16.61
CA VAL A 105 9.45 -10.61 -16.65
C VAL A 105 10.03 -9.69 -17.72
N TYR A 106 10.99 -8.88 -17.31
CA TYR A 106 11.79 -8.05 -18.19
C TYR A 106 13.25 -8.48 -18.04
N THR A 107 13.96 -8.66 -19.13
CA THR A 107 15.38 -9.02 -19.11
C THR A 107 16.20 -7.96 -19.79
N CYS A 108 17.37 -7.68 -19.23
CA CYS A 108 18.39 -6.91 -19.92
C CYS A 108 19.62 -7.77 -20.15
N SER A 109 20.16 -7.72 -21.35
CA SER A 109 21.46 -8.29 -21.70
C SER A 109 22.43 -7.16 -21.99
N ILE A 110 23.62 -7.24 -21.39
CA ILE A 110 24.74 -6.34 -21.68
C ILE A 110 25.92 -7.15 -22.19
N ILE A 111 26.45 -6.75 -23.35
CA ILE A 111 27.71 -7.24 -23.91
C ILE A 111 28.75 -6.14 -23.72
N TYR A 112 29.90 -6.44 -23.13
CA TYR A 112 30.92 -5.44 -22.80
C TYR A 112 32.34 -6.03 -22.69
N LYS A 113 33.36 -5.16 -22.78
CA LYS A 113 34.75 -5.49 -22.44
C LYS A 113 35.23 -4.65 -21.26
N LEU A 114 36.08 -5.23 -20.40
CA LEU A 114 36.75 -4.50 -19.31
C LEU A 114 38.09 -3.89 -19.74
N THR A 115 38.70 -4.42 -20.80
CA THR A 115 39.97 -3.95 -21.35
C THR A 115 39.99 -4.32 -22.83
N ALA A 116 40.67 -3.54 -23.67
CA ALA A 116 40.68 -3.72 -25.12
C ALA A 116 41.15 -5.13 -25.58
N MET A 117 41.99 -5.80 -24.78
CA MET A 117 42.50 -7.15 -25.08
C MET A 117 41.63 -8.29 -24.53
N GLN A 118 40.62 -8.01 -23.70
CA GLN A 118 39.74 -9.04 -23.15
C GLN A 118 38.63 -9.40 -24.15
N PRO A 119 38.16 -10.67 -24.14
CA PRO A 119 36.99 -11.07 -24.90
C PRO A 119 35.72 -10.41 -24.35
N ASP A 120 34.68 -10.37 -25.19
CA ASP A 120 33.36 -9.89 -24.80
C ASP A 120 32.79 -10.71 -23.66
N LYS A 121 32.28 -10.00 -22.65
CA LYS A 121 31.52 -10.58 -21.54
C LYS A 121 30.05 -10.29 -21.75
N ASN A 122 29.21 -11.29 -21.47
CA ASN A 122 27.77 -11.15 -21.50
C ASN A 122 27.21 -11.28 -20.08
N LEU A 123 26.36 -10.34 -19.68
CA LEU A 123 25.60 -10.40 -18.44
C LEU A 123 24.12 -10.23 -18.75
N VAL A 124 23.30 -11.15 -18.23
CA VAL A 124 21.84 -11.07 -18.31
C VAL A 124 21.26 -10.82 -16.93
N ILE A 125 20.42 -9.80 -16.81
CA ILE A 125 19.74 -9.40 -15.59
C ILE A 125 18.24 -9.59 -15.77
N LYS A 126 17.59 -10.21 -14.78
CA LYS A 126 16.15 -10.46 -14.78
C LYS A 126 15.43 -9.56 -13.79
N TYR A 127 14.38 -8.90 -14.25
CA TYR A 127 13.48 -8.06 -13.48
C TYR A 127 12.07 -8.67 -13.47
N LEU A 128 11.42 -8.62 -12.32
CA LEU A 128 10.00 -8.87 -12.14
C LEU A 128 9.34 -7.51 -11.90
N ILE A 129 8.69 -6.98 -12.93
CA ILE A 129 8.04 -5.66 -12.86
C ILE A 129 6.55 -5.88 -12.62
N TYR A 130 6.04 -5.30 -11.54
CA TYR A 130 4.65 -5.39 -11.12
C TYR A 130 3.95 -4.04 -11.29
N ALA A 131 2.81 -4.06 -11.97
CA ALA A 131 1.90 -2.93 -12.03
C ALA A 131 1.07 -2.90 -10.75
N TYR A 132 0.97 -1.73 -10.13
CA TYR A 132 0.07 -1.51 -9.00
C TYR A 132 -0.81 -0.29 -9.26
N SER A 133 -2.02 -0.28 -8.71
CA SER A 133 -2.84 0.92 -8.59
C SER A 133 -2.98 1.25 -7.11
N ASP A 134 -2.91 2.53 -6.78
CA ASP A 134 -3.42 2.96 -5.48
C ASP A 134 -4.91 2.60 -5.40
N PRO A 135 -5.41 2.13 -4.25
CA PRO A 135 -6.83 1.93 -4.05
C PRO A 135 -7.52 3.27 -4.32
N LYS A 136 -8.43 3.31 -5.31
CA LYS A 136 -9.11 4.55 -5.73
C LYS A 136 -9.84 5.22 -4.56
N ASN A 137 -10.36 4.41 -3.64
CA ASN A 137 -10.95 4.85 -2.39
C ASN A 137 -10.48 3.88 -1.30
N TYR A 138 -9.92 4.39 -0.20
CA TYR A 138 -9.83 3.67 1.06
C TYR A 138 -10.65 4.44 2.10
N TYR A 139 -11.32 3.69 2.96
CA TYR A 139 -12.08 4.24 4.06
C TYR A 139 -11.19 4.28 5.29
N GLU A 140 -11.18 5.40 5.99
CA GLU A 140 -10.53 5.50 7.29
C GLU A 140 -11.59 5.50 8.38
N PHE A 141 -11.43 4.58 9.33
CA PHE A 141 -12.28 4.50 10.52
C PHE A 141 -11.45 4.92 11.72
N THR A 142 -11.84 5.99 12.38
CA THR A 142 -11.24 6.36 13.66
C THR A 142 -12.19 5.97 14.78
N ALA A 143 -11.67 5.39 15.85
CA ALA A 143 -12.47 5.02 17.00
C ALA A 143 -11.83 5.51 18.29
N ARG A 144 -12.64 6.12 19.16
CA ARG A 144 -12.22 6.61 20.47
C ARG A 144 -12.87 5.77 21.56
N TYR A 145 -12.05 5.15 22.40
CA TYR A 145 -12.47 4.23 23.46
C TYR A 145 -11.96 4.69 24.82
N HIS A 146 -12.86 4.75 25.81
CA HIS A 146 -12.48 4.95 27.20
C HIS A 146 -11.88 3.65 27.75
N ALA A 147 -10.58 3.68 28.04
CA ALA A 147 -9.83 2.48 28.37
C ALA A 147 -9.58 2.32 29.86
N ALA A 148 -9.30 1.06 30.25
CA ALA A 148 -8.59 0.76 31.49
C ALA A 148 -7.17 1.39 31.43
N PRO A 149 -6.33 1.30 32.49
CA PRO A 149 -4.93 1.73 32.41
C PRO A 149 -4.27 1.22 31.12
N CYS A 150 -3.54 2.07 30.41
CA CYS A 150 -3.05 1.78 29.06
C CYS A 150 -2.32 0.43 28.93
N ASN A 151 -1.63 -0.01 30.00
CA ASN A 151 -0.87 -1.26 30.06
C ASN A 151 -1.73 -2.51 30.34
N SER A 152 -3.06 -2.38 30.36
CA SER A 152 -3.97 -3.49 30.63
C SER A 152 -4.11 -4.42 29.42
N SER A 153 -4.03 -5.74 29.66
CA SER A 153 -4.28 -6.77 28.64
C SER A 153 -5.71 -6.73 28.09
N HIS A 154 -6.66 -6.16 28.84
CA HIS A 154 -8.03 -5.96 28.39
C HIS A 154 -8.14 -5.07 27.14
N ASN A 155 -7.21 -4.12 26.98
CA ASN A 155 -7.19 -3.22 25.83
C ASN A 155 -6.85 -3.98 24.54
N THR A 156 -5.94 -4.95 24.60
CA THR A 156 -5.59 -5.82 23.46
C THR A 156 -6.75 -6.73 23.06
N SER A 157 -7.49 -7.27 24.04
CA SER A 157 -8.69 -8.06 23.75
C SER A 157 -9.78 -7.22 23.09
N PHE A 158 -9.97 -5.98 23.56
CA PHE A 158 -10.92 -5.04 22.96
C PHE A 158 -10.52 -4.68 21.52
N GLU A 159 -9.25 -4.38 21.27
CA GLU A 159 -8.73 -4.08 19.93
C GLU A 159 -9.06 -5.19 18.93
N LYS A 160 -8.82 -6.46 19.32
CA LYS A 160 -9.15 -7.63 18.49
C LYS A 160 -10.65 -7.76 18.23
N ALA A 161 -11.48 -7.56 19.27
CA ALA A 161 -12.92 -7.61 19.14
C ALA A 161 -13.45 -6.49 18.21
N LEU A 162 -12.94 -5.27 18.37
CA LEU A 162 -13.29 -4.12 17.55
C LEU A 162 -12.92 -4.35 16.07
N LEU A 163 -11.71 -4.87 15.81
CA LEU A 163 -11.28 -5.23 14.45
C LEU A 163 -12.20 -6.28 13.83
N GLN A 164 -12.60 -7.31 14.59
CA GLN A 164 -13.53 -8.34 14.11
C GLN A 164 -14.91 -7.77 13.79
N ILE A 165 -15.44 -6.88 14.62
CA ILE A 165 -16.74 -6.23 14.41
C ILE A 165 -16.68 -5.35 13.16
N LEU A 166 -15.67 -4.49 13.04
CA LEU A 166 -15.49 -3.64 11.87
C LEU A 166 -15.33 -4.47 10.59
N SER A 167 -14.54 -5.55 10.64
CA SER A 167 -14.37 -6.48 9.51
C SER A 167 -15.69 -7.12 9.08
N LYS A 168 -16.56 -7.51 10.03
CA LYS A 168 -17.88 -8.07 9.74
C LYS A 168 -18.81 -7.03 9.13
N LEU A 169 -18.81 -5.80 9.66
CA LEU A 169 -19.70 -4.73 9.19
C LEU A 169 -19.38 -4.30 7.76
N VAL A 170 -18.10 -4.27 7.38
CA VAL A 170 -17.70 -3.88 6.03
C VAL A 170 -17.44 -5.08 5.11
N ALA A 171 -17.74 -6.30 5.57
CA ALA A 171 -17.58 -7.52 4.78
C ALA A 171 -18.36 -7.44 3.46
N GLU A 172 -19.57 -6.89 3.50
CA GLU A 172 -20.43 -6.69 2.33
C GLU A 172 -19.86 -5.67 1.33
N LEU A 173 -19.00 -4.75 1.79
CA LEU A 173 -18.31 -3.78 0.94
C LEU A 173 -17.07 -4.37 0.25
N SER A 174 -16.79 -5.67 0.44
CA SER A 174 -15.57 -6.36 -0.04
C SER A 174 -14.28 -5.71 0.45
N CYS A 175 -14.33 -4.98 1.56
CA CYS A 175 -13.18 -4.31 2.15
C CYS A 175 -12.42 -5.25 3.09
N GLU A 176 -11.10 -5.21 3.03
CA GLU A 176 -10.27 -5.74 4.09
C GLU A 176 -9.96 -4.61 5.07
N VAL A 177 -10.20 -4.84 6.36
CA VAL A 177 -9.95 -3.86 7.43
C VAL A 177 -8.66 -4.23 8.12
N THR A 178 -7.77 -3.26 8.27
CA THR A 178 -6.54 -3.42 9.04
C THR A 178 -6.42 -2.30 10.06
N LEU A 179 -5.92 -2.64 11.24
CA LEU A 179 -5.50 -1.65 12.22
C LEU A 179 -4.23 -0.95 11.71
N ILE A 180 -4.29 0.37 11.57
CA ILE A 180 -3.15 1.22 11.22
C ILE A 180 -2.45 1.72 12.47
N LYS A 181 -3.24 2.15 13.46
CA LYS A 181 -2.71 2.80 14.67
C LYS A 181 -3.60 2.55 15.88
N SER A 182 -2.97 2.37 17.03
CA SER A 182 -3.62 2.21 18.33
C SER A 182 -2.78 2.98 19.35
N GLU A 183 -3.27 4.11 19.84
CA GLU A 183 -2.54 4.99 20.76
C GLU A 183 -3.36 5.26 22.02
N CYS A 184 -2.75 5.01 23.18
CA CYS A 184 -3.35 5.33 24.46
C CYS A 184 -2.84 6.66 24.99
N HIS A 185 -3.76 7.55 25.38
CA HIS A 185 -3.47 8.87 25.89
C HIS A 185 -4.21 9.12 27.21
N HIS A 186 -3.56 9.90 28.09
CA HIS A 186 -4.20 10.44 29.28
C HIS A 186 -4.89 11.76 28.92
N VAL A 187 -6.21 11.74 28.82
CA VAL A 187 -7.00 12.87 28.36
C VAL A 187 -7.69 13.54 29.54
N LYS A 188 -7.48 14.84 29.69
CA LYS A 188 -8.21 15.67 30.64
C LYS A 188 -9.59 15.98 30.08
N MET A 189 -10.62 15.41 30.69
CA MET A 189 -12.00 15.67 30.31
C MET A 189 -12.48 17.03 30.82
N GLN A 190 -13.37 17.66 30.05
CA GLN A 190 -13.95 18.98 30.40
C GLN A 190 -14.67 18.97 31.77
N ARG A 191 -15.32 17.86 32.13
CA ARG A 191 -16.07 17.70 33.40
C ARG A 191 -15.83 16.36 34.12
N GLY A 192 -14.79 15.60 33.75
CA GLY A 192 -14.65 14.18 34.14
C GLY A 192 -13.28 13.76 34.70
N GLY A 193 -12.42 14.72 35.06
CA GLY A 193 -11.06 14.44 35.52
C GLY A 193 -10.14 13.92 34.42
N LEU A 194 -9.03 13.27 34.80
CA LEU A 194 -8.10 12.63 33.87
C LEU A 194 -8.60 11.21 33.56
N GLN A 195 -8.70 10.84 32.29
CA GLN A 195 -9.18 9.54 31.83
C GLN A 195 -8.16 8.93 30.86
N ASN A 196 -8.10 7.60 30.76
CA ASN A 196 -7.33 6.94 29.72
C ASN A 196 -8.21 6.74 28.50
N GLU A 197 -7.73 7.13 27.33
CA GLU A 197 -8.43 6.93 26.08
C GLU A 197 -7.51 6.30 25.06
N ILE A 198 -8.06 5.34 24.31
CA ILE A 198 -7.38 4.74 23.17
C ILE A 198 -8.02 5.28 21.89
N PHE A 199 -7.16 5.78 21.01
CA PHE A 199 -7.49 6.23 19.68
C PHE A 199 -7.04 5.15 18.71
N PHE A 200 -8.00 4.50 18.08
CA PHE A 200 -7.78 3.55 17.02
C PHE A 200 -7.93 4.23 15.66
N THR A 201 -7.09 3.86 14.72
CA THR A 201 -7.21 4.19 13.30
C THR A 201 -7.17 2.90 12.52
N PHE A 202 -8.22 2.64 11.75
CA PHE A 202 -8.31 1.51 10.83
C PHE A 202 -8.43 2.00 9.41
N SER A 203 -7.93 1.21 8.48
CA SER A 203 -8.11 1.43 7.05
C SER A 203 -8.89 0.27 6.44
N GLY A 204 -9.83 0.59 5.56
CA GLY A 204 -10.56 -0.35 4.74
C GLY A 204 -10.28 -0.11 3.27
N TRP A 205 -9.75 -1.10 2.57
CA TRP A 205 -9.62 -1.06 1.11
C TRP A 205 -10.40 -2.20 0.48
N LYS A 206 -11.05 -1.93 -0.65
CA LYS A 206 -11.68 -2.99 -1.44
C LYS A 206 -10.62 -3.98 -1.88
N ARG A 207 -10.85 -5.26 -1.62
CA ARG A 207 -10.00 -6.33 -2.14
C ARG A 207 -10.00 -6.24 -3.67
N PRO A 208 -8.83 -6.28 -4.32
CA PRO A 208 -8.77 -6.46 -5.77
C PRO A 208 -9.52 -7.75 -6.10
N LEU A 209 -10.53 -7.66 -6.95
CA LEU A 209 -11.19 -8.86 -7.48
C LEU A 209 -10.09 -9.70 -8.13
N ARG A 210 -9.87 -10.92 -7.62
CA ARG A 210 -8.86 -11.86 -8.14
C ARG A 210 -9.06 -11.95 -9.65
N SER A 211 -8.14 -11.40 -10.44
CA SER A 211 -8.23 -11.40 -11.89
C SER A 211 -7.98 -12.82 -12.41
N SER A 212 -9.04 -13.60 -12.60
CA SER A 212 -9.06 -14.59 -13.68
C SER A 212 -9.28 -13.83 -14.98
N SER A 213 -8.21 -13.50 -15.71
CA SER A 213 -8.31 -13.04 -17.11
C SER A 213 -8.84 -14.17 -18.01
N PRO A 214 -9.32 -13.88 -19.24
CA PRO A 214 -10.28 -12.84 -19.60
C PRO A 214 -11.47 -13.43 -20.40
N THR A 215 -12.66 -12.84 -20.25
CA THR A 215 -13.57 -12.73 -21.39
C THR A 215 -14.11 -11.31 -21.41
N VAL A 216 -13.79 -10.62 -22.50
CA VAL A 216 -14.32 -9.30 -22.86
C VAL A 216 -15.84 -9.38 -22.91
N ASN A 217 -16.53 -8.43 -22.29
CA ASN A 217 -17.68 -7.77 -22.89
C ASN A 217 -17.89 -6.38 -22.27
N LEU A 218 -17.85 -5.38 -23.15
CA LEU A 218 -18.32 -4.02 -22.93
C LEU A 218 -19.83 -4.03 -22.74
N ALA A 219 -20.31 -3.45 -21.64
CA ALA A 219 -21.50 -2.59 -21.52
C ALA A 219 -22.19 -2.78 -20.16
N LEU A 220 -22.01 -1.83 -19.25
CA LEU A 220 -23.11 -1.29 -18.45
C LEU A 220 -22.71 0.06 -17.81
N PRO A 221 -23.60 1.06 -17.73
CA PRO A 221 -23.29 2.34 -17.12
C PRO A 221 -23.05 2.15 -15.62
N SER A 222 -22.03 2.81 -15.09
CA SER A 222 -21.85 2.97 -13.65
C SER A 222 -23.05 3.73 -13.09
N PRO A 223 -23.70 3.28 -12.00
CA PRO A 223 -24.67 4.11 -11.31
C PRO A 223 -23.94 5.29 -10.65
N PRO A 224 -24.58 6.46 -10.52
CA PRO A 224 -23.99 7.58 -9.83
C PRO A 224 -23.79 7.22 -8.35
N LEU A 225 -22.56 7.37 -7.86
CA LEU A 225 -22.27 7.32 -6.43
C LEU A 225 -22.95 8.53 -5.78
N HIS A 226 -24.14 8.31 -5.22
CA HIS A 226 -24.75 9.27 -4.32
C HIS A 226 -23.88 9.40 -3.07
N HIS A 227 -23.68 10.66 -2.65
CA HIS A 227 -23.09 11.07 -1.39
C HIS A 227 -23.41 10.11 -0.24
N VAL A 228 -22.37 9.52 0.35
CA VAL A 228 -22.49 8.92 1.69
C VAL A 228 -22.54 10.08 2.68
N PRO A 229 -23.65 10.30 3.40
CA PRO A 229 -23.70 11.37 4.37
C PRO A 229 -22.75 11.05 5.53
N LYS A 230 -22.08 12.08 6.07
CA LYS A 230 -21.32 11.98 7.31
C LYS A 230 -22.28 11.55 8.43
N HIS A 231 -22.28 10.27 8.77
CA HIS A 231 -23.01 9.75 9.91
C HIS A 231 -22.02 9.36 11.01
N HIS A 232 -22.22 9.90 12.21
CA HIS A 232 -21.63 9.35 13.42
C HIS A 232 -22.33 8.01 13.69
N ILE A 233 -21.60 6.91 13.63
CA ILE A 233 -22.14 5.60 13.99
C ILE A 233 -21.95 5.46 15.50
N TYR A 234 -23.03 5.73 16.25
CA TYR A 234 -23.06 5.40 17.67
C TYR A 234 -23.36 3.90 17.81
N MET A 235 -22.38 3.10 18.20
CA MET A 235 -22.63 1.69 18.51
C MET A 235 -23.11 1.57 19.96
N PRO A 236 -24.37 1.17 20.21
CA PRO A 236 -24.85 0.96 21.57
C PRO A 236 -24.12 -0.24 22.20
N PHE A 237 -23.68 -0.05 23.45
CA PHE A 237 -22.88 -1.00 24.24
C PHE A 237 -23.47 -2.42 24.33
N LYS A 238 -24.78 -2.59 24.09
CA LYS A 238 -25.45 -3.89 24.07
C LYS A 238 -24.87 -4.88 23.05
N TYR A 239 -24.25 -4.42 21.96
CA TYR A 239 -23.59 -5.30 20.99
C TYR A 239 -22.17 -5.74 21.41
N LEU A 240 -21.60 -5.13 22.46
CA LEU A 240 -20.27 -5.44 22.99
C LEU A 240 -20.30 -6.31 24.26
N GLN A 241 -21.47 -6.51 24.87
CA GLN A 241 -21.64 -7.30 26.12
C GLN A 241 -21.82 -8.81 25.91
N GLY A 242 -21.47 -9.34 24.74
CA GLY A 242 -21.61 -10.77 24.41
C GLY A 242 -20.34 -11.61 24.60
N TRP A 243 -19.25 -11.05 25.15
CA TRP A 243 -17.94 -11.71 25.25
C TRP A 243 -17.22 -11.37 26.55
#